data_AF-A0A7Y2VHW9-F1
#
_entry.id   AF-A0A7Y2VHW9-F1
#
_cell.length_a   1.000
_cell.length_b   1.000
_cell.length_c   1.000
_cell.angle_alpha   90.00
_cell.angle_beta   90.00
_cell.angle_gamma   90.00
#
_symmetry.space_group_name_H-M   'P 1'
#
loop_
_entity.id
_entity.type
_entity.pdbx_description
1 polymer ?
#
loop_
_entity_poly.entity_id
_entity_poly.type
_entity_poly.pdbx_seq_one_letter_code
_entity_poly.pdbx_strand_id
1 'polypeptide(L)'
;MNKTELFHIAENWFSRQNWTPHAFQKATWTAFLNGKNGLLNAPTGSGKTYALWFPIVLNYITQNPDYKNKHKKGLKAIWITPLRALSQEIKQSAERVSHDLGTQLTVGIRTGDTSNSERQKQRRSMPDLLITTPESLQLLLATKGYPSIFKSCSAIVVDEWHELLGTKRGVQMELG
;
A
#
# COMPACT_ATOMS: atom_id res chain seq x y z
N MET A 1 0.09 10.95 -18.30
CA MET A 1 -0.33 9.64 -18.84
C MET A 1 -1.84 9.54 -18.77
N ASN A 2 -2.46 8.99 -19.81
CA ASN A 2 -3.88 8.68 -19.81
C ASN A 2 -4.14 7.32 -19.14
N LYS A 3 -5.42 6.99 -18.88
CA LYS A 3 -5.80 5.76 -18.17
C LYS A 3 -5.40 4.49 -18.90
N THR A 4 -5.50 4.49 -20.23
CA THR A 4 -5.13 3.35 -21.08
C THR A 4 -3.65 3.02 -20.98
N GLU A 5 -2.79 4.03 -21.01
CA GLU A 5 -1.33 3.87 -20.82
C GLU A 5 -1.00 3.26 -19.45
N LEU A 6 -1.69 3.69 -18.38
CA LEU A 6 -1.49 3.14 -17.04
C LEU A 6 -1.92 1.67 -16.95
N PHE A 7 -3.02 1.31 -17.60
CA PHE A 7 -3.50 -0.08 -17.63
C PHE A 7 -2.52 -0.98 -18.40
N HIS A 8 -1.98 -0.49 -19.52
CA HIS A 8 -0.95 -1.23 -20.24
C HIS A 8 0.31 -1.48 -19.40
N ILE A 9 0.73 -0.55 -18.54
CA ILE A 9 1.85 -0.80 -17.61
C ILE A 9 1.55 -2.00 -16.72
N ALA A 10 0.36 -2.04 -16.11
CA ALA A 10 -0.04 -3.13 -15.23
C ALA A 10 -0.21 -4.45 -16.01
N GLU A 11 -0.93 -4.45 -17.12
CA GLU A 11 -1.17 -5.64 -17.94
C GLU A 11 0.14 -6.23 -18.50
N ASN A 12 1.07 -5.38 -18.97
CA ASN A 12 2.39 -5.83 -19.40
C ASN A 12 3.19 -6.44 -18.27
N TRP A 13 3.10 -5.89 -17.05
CA TRP A 13 3.76 -6.49 -15.89
C TRP A 13 3.18 -7.87 -15.57
N PHE A 14 1.85 -8.02 -15.53
CA PHE A 14 1.20 -9.31 -15.30
C PHE A 14 1.59 -10.33 -16.38
N SER A 15 1.58 -9.93 -17.66
CA SER A 15 1.95 -10.79 -18.78
C SER A 15 3.39 -11.31 -18.68
N ARG A 16 4.35 -10.49 -18.21
CA ARG A 16 5.74 -10.93 -17.95
C ARG A 16 5.85 -11.98 -16.85
N GLN A 17 4.88 -12.05 -15.93
CA GLN A 17 4.79 -13.11 -14.93
C GLN A 17 4.05 -14.36 -15.44
N ASN A 18 3.67 -14.39 -16.73
CA ASN A 18 2.73 -15.35 -17.31
C ASN A 18 1.36 -15.34 -16.62
N TRP A 19 0.92 -14.18 -16.12
CA TRP A 19 -0.36 -13.98 -15.46
C TRP A 19 -1.29 -13.09 -16.28
N THR A 20 -2.59 -13.21 -16.03
CA THR A 20 -3.60 -12.28 -16.54
C THR A 20 -4.32 -11.64 -15.36
N PRO A 21 -4.45 -10.31 -15.31
CA PRO A 21 -5.15 -9.67 -14.21
C PRO A 21 -6.64 -10.02 -14.23
N HIS A 22 -7.16 -10.40 -13.07
CA HIS A 22 -8.58 -10.72 -12.88
C HIS A 22 -9.47 -9.49 -13.08
N ALA A 23 -10.73 -9.73 -13.44
CA ALA A 23 -11.71 -8.66 -13.64
C ALA A 23 -11.86 -7.76 -12.40
N PHE A 24 -11.85 -8.35 -11.19
CA PHE A 24 -11.94 -7.57 -9.94
C PHE A 24 -10.72 -6.67 -9.73
N GLN A 25 -9.50 -7.11 -10.12
CA GLN A 25 -8.29 -6.29 -10.02
C GLN A 25 -8.43 -5.06 -10.91
N LYS A 26 -8.81 -5.25 -12.18
CA LYS A 26 -9.06 -4.14 -13.12
C LYS A 26 -10.16 -3.19 -12.63
N ALA A 27 -11.21 -3.73 -12.02
CA ALA A 27 -12.30 -2.94 -11.45
C ALA A 27 -11.82 -2.09 -10.26
N THR A 28 -11.04 -2.68 -9.34
CA THR A 28 -10.39 -1.94 -8.24
C THR A 28 -9.47 -0.85 -8.77
N TRP A 29 -8.67 -1.15 -9.79
CA TRP A 29 -7.78 -0.16 -10.38
C TRP A 29 -8.53 1.02 -10.98
N THR A 30 -9.61 0.71 -11.71
CA THR A 30 -10.50 1.71 -12.32
C THR A 30 -11.14 2.60 -11.27
N ALA A 31 -11.65 2.01 -10.18
CA ALA A 31 -12.33 2.73 -9.11
C ALA A 31 -11.36 3.66 -8.37
N PHE A 32 -10.21 3.15 -7.96
CA PHE A 32 -9.20 3.93 -7.24
C PHE A 32 -8.66 5.10 -8.08
N LEU A 33 -8.30 4.85 -9.34
CA LEU A 33 -7.80 5.92 -10.24
C LEU A 33 -8.86 6.97 -10.58
N ASN A 34 -10.15 6.67 -10.37
CA ASN A 34 -11.25 7.64 -10.47
C ASN A 34 -11.52 8.37 -9.14
N GLY A 35 -10.66 8.22 -8.12
CA GLY A 35 -10.80 8.86 -6.82
C GLY A 35 -11.89 8.24 -5.93
N LYS A 36 -12.33 7.01 -6.21
CA LYS A 36 -13.37 6.34 -5.42
C LYS A 36 -12.76 5.55 -4.25
N ASN A 37 -13.46 5.58 -3.12
CA ASN A 37 -13.27 4.64 -2.02
C ASN A 37 -14.15 3.40 -2.22
N GLY A 38 -13.78 2.26 -1.65
CA GLY A 38 -14.59 1.05 -1.76
C GLY A 38 -14.08 -0.13 -0.94
N LEU A 39 -14.90 -1.18 -0.91
CA LEU A 39 -14.60 -2.46 -0.29
C LEU A 39 -14.31 -3.49 -1.38
N LEU A 40 -13.15 -4.13 -1.34
CA LEU A 40 -12.84 -5.27 -2.20
C LEU A 40 -13.13 -6.56 -1.45
N ASN A 41 -14.13 -7.31 -1.92
CA ASN A 41 -14.37 -8.67 -1.45
C ASN A 41 -13.85 -9.69 -2.48
N ALA A 42 -12.86 -10.47 -2.09
CA ALA A 42 -12.31 -11.56 -2.89
C ALA A 42 -11.83 -12.70 -1.97
N PRO A 43 -11.70 -13.94 -2.45
CA PRO A 43 -11.10 -15.03 -1.68
C PRO A 43 -9.61 -14.78 -1.37
N THR A 44 -9.09 -15.41 -0.32
CA THR A 44 -7.64 -15.44 -0.06
C THR A 44 -6.91 -16.14 -1.21
N GLY A 45 -5.66 -15.74 -1.49
CA GLY A 45 -4.88 -16.29 -2.60
C GLY A 45 -5.30 -15.83 -4.00
N SER A 46 -6.33 -14.98 -4.15
CA SER A 46 -6.81 -14.46 -5.44
C SER A 46 -5.97 -13.32 -6.03
N GLY A 47 -4.90 -12.88 -5.35
CA GLY A 47 -4.10 -11.74 -5.77
C GLY A 47 -4.67 -10.37 -5.35
N LYS A 48 -5.36 -10.29 -4.20
CA LYS A 48 -5.82 -9.02 -3.60
C LYS A 48 -4.70 -8.00 -3.45
N THR A 49 -3.50 -8.46 -3.11
CA THR A 49 -2.34 -7.58 -2.94
C THR A 49 -2.08 -6.75 -4.19
N TYR A 50 -2.10 -7.38 -5.36
CA TYR A 50 -1.97 -6.67 -6.63
C TYR A 50 -3.21 -5.85 -7.00
N ALA A 51 -4.41 -6.26 -6.59
CA ALA A 51 -5.62 -5.46 -6.77
C ALA A 51 -5.51 -4.09 -6.09
N LEU A 52 -4.92 -4.05 -4.88
CA LEU A 52 -4.85 -2.87 -4.04
C LEU A 52 -3.55 -2.07 -4.24
N TRP A 53 -2.41 -2.73 -4.47
CA TRP A 53 -1.12 -2.05 -4.62
C TRP A 53 -0.91 -1.41 -6.00
N PHE A 54 -1.28 -2.08 -7.09
CA PHE A 54 -1.09 -1.54 -8.45
C PHE A 54 -1.67 -0.13 -8.65
N PRO A 55 -2.93 0.16 -8.28
CA PRO A 55 -3.49 1.46 -8.59
C PRO A 55 -2.84 2.59 -7.79
N ILE A 56 -2.28 2.29 -6.61
CA ILE A 56 -1.45 3.23 -5.84
C ILE A 56 -0.15 3.52 -6.59
N VAL A 57 0.52 2.48 -7.11
CA VAL A 57 1.74 2.62 -7.93
C VAL A 57 1.45 3.38 -9.23
N LEU A 58 0.33 3.09 -9.91
CA LEU A 58 -0.08 3.79 -11.13
C LEU A 58 -0.41 5.26 -10.86
N ASN A 59 -1.06 5.57 -9.73
CA ASN A 59 -1.27 6.95 -9.29
C ASN A 59 0.08 7.66 -9.03
N TYR A 60 1.03 6.99 -8.36
CA TYR A 60 2.38 7.51 -8.18
C TYR A 60 3.07 7.81 -9.52
N ILE A 61 3.04 6.88 -10.48
CA ILE A 61 3.61 7.06 -11.83
C ILE A 61 2.96 8.25 -12.55
N THR A 62 1.65 8.41 -12.43
CA THR A 62 0.91 9.52 -13.03
C THR A 62 1.39 10.87 -12.51
N GLN A 63 1.66 10.95 -11.21
CA GLN A 63 2.14 12.16 -10.54
C GLN A 63 3.66 12.39 -10.72
N ASN A 64 4.41 11.38 -11.17
CA ASN A 64 5.85 11.43 -11.31
C ASN A 64 6.28 10.77 -12.64
N PRO A 65 6.13 11.45 -13.79
CA PRO A 65 6.44 10.86 -15.10
C PRO A 65 7.90 10.38 -15.25
N ASP A 66 8.83 10.97 -14.50
CA ASP A 66 10.25 10.60 -14.45
C ASP A 66 10.56 9.54 -13.36
N TYR A 67 9.56 8.75 -12.94
CA TYR A 67 9.65 7.81 -11.81
C TYR A 67 10.80 6.80 -11.89
N LYS A 68 11.28 6.50 -13.10
CA LYS A 68 12.41 5.57 -13.31
C LYS A 68 13.75 6.17 -12.90
N ASN A 69 13.93 7.48 -13.08
CA ASN A 69 15.18 8.16 -12.79
C ASN A 69 15.13 8.93 -11.46
N LYS A 70 13.94 9.39 -11.06
CA LYS A 70 13.74 10.21 -9.85
C LYS A 70 12.69 9.60 -8.94
N HIS A 71 13.14 9.19 -7.76
CA HIS A 71 12.26 8.77 -6.68
C HIS A 71 11.82 9.99 -5.84
N LYS A 72 10.50 10.23 -5.78
CA LYS A 72 9.94 11.24 -4.89
C LYS A 72 9.62 10.62 -3.54
N LYS A 73 10.53 10.79 -2.58
CA LYS A 73 10.41 10.29 -1.20
C LYS A 73 9.10 10.69 -0.51
N GLY A 74 8.72 9.90 0.48
CA GLY A 74 7.62 10.16 1.40
C GLY A 74 6.48 9.17 1.22
N LEU A 75 5.77 8.90 2.32
CA LEU A 75 4.71 7.91 2.40
C LEU A 75 3.65 8.11 1.31
N LYS A 76 3.40 7.07 0.51
CA LYS A 76 2.36 7.03 -0.55
C LYS A 76 1.14 6.26 -0.11
N ALA A 77 1.34 5.22 0.70
CA ALA A 77 0.25 4.42 1.23
C ALA A 77 0.58 3.76 2.56
N ILE A 78 -0.48 3.44 3.29
CA ILE A 78 -0.43 2.64 4.50
C ILE A 78 -1.26 1.38 4.28
N TRP A 79 -0.67 0.23 4.61
CA TRP A 79 -1.35 -1.05 4.60
C TRP A 79 -1.53 -1.53 6.03
N ILE A 80 -2.78 -1.59 6.48
CA ILE A 80 -3.13 -1.97 7.84
C ILE A 80 -3.60 -3.42 7.77
N THR A 81 -2.86 -4.32 8.40
CA THR A 81 -3.27 -5.73 8.50
C THR A 81 -3.39 -6.13 9.96
N PRO A 82 -4.52 -6.74 10.39
CA PRO A 82 -4.65 -7.31 11.72
C PRO A 82 -3.78 -8.57 11.88
N LEU A 83 -3.46 -9.24 10.77
CA LEU A 83 -2.67 -10.48 10.73
C LEU A 83 -1.20 -10.20 10.42
N ARG A 84 -0.41 -10.14 11.49
CA ARG A 84 1.05 -9.87 11.42
C ARG A 84 1.78 -10.84 10.49
N ALA A 85 1.35 -12.10 10.45
CA ALA A 85 1.95 -13.16 9.62
C ALA A 85 1.94 -12.81 8.12
N LEU A 86 0.95 -12.04 7.64
CA LEU A 86 0.83 -11.66 6.23
C LEU A 86 1.72 -10.49 5.83
N SER A 87 2.31 -9.78 6.80
CA SER A 87 3.09 -8.56 6.53
C SER A 87 4.27 -8.80 5.59
N GLN A 88 4.92 -9.97 5.71
CA GLN A 88 6.07 -10.31 4.86
C GLN A 88 5.65 -10.64 3.42
N GLU A 89 4.54 -11.35 3.23
CA GLU A 89 4.03 -11.67 1.89
C GLU A 89 3.54 -10.42 1.14
N ILE A 90 2.85 -9.52 1.85
CA ILE A 90 2.45 -8.21 1.32
C ILE A 90 3.69 -7.42 0.93
N LYS A 91 4.72 -7.38 1.79
CA LYS A 91 5.98 -6.70 1.53
C LYS A 91 6.66 -7.24 0.27
N GLN A 92 6.85 -8.56 0.17
CA GLN A 92 7.49 -9.19 -0.98
C GLN A 92 6.75 -8.90 -2.29
N SER A 93 5.41 -8.98 -2.27
CA SER A 93 4.59 -8.67 -3.44
C SER A 93 4.71 -7.21 -3.86
N ALA A 94 4.73 -6.28 -2.90
CA ALA A 94 4.88 -4.86 -3.17
C ALA A 94 6.28 -4.51 -3.69
N GLU A 95 7.33 -5.08 -3.09
CA GLU A 95 8.72 -4.91 -3.52
C GLU A 95 8.94 -5.46 -4.94
N ARG A 96 8.33 -6.61 -5.28
CA ARG A 96 8.38 -7.17 -6.64
C ARG A 96 7.85 -6.17 -7.67
N VAL A 97 6.68 -5.59 -7.42
CA VAL A 97 6.10 -4.57 -8.33
C VAL A 97 7.01 -3.35 -8.43
N SER A 98 7.52 -2.85 -7.30
CA SER A 98 8.41 -1.69 -7.29
C SER A 98 9.71 -1.92 -8.06
N HIS A 99 10.30 -3.10 -7.91
CA HIS A 99 11.51 -3.52 -8.59
C HIS A 99 11.28 -3.66 -10.10
N ASP A 100 10.30 -4.47 -10.50
CA ASP A 100 10.05 -4.80 -11.90
C ASP A 100 9.61 -3.60 -12.74
N LEU A 101 8.89 -2.65 -12.13
CA LEU A 101 8.50 -1.39 -12.79
C LEU A 101 9.59 -0.32 -12.74
N GLY A 102 10.62 -0.49 -11.90
CA GLY A 102 11.70 0.48 -11.71
C GLY A 102 11.26 1.75 -10.98
N THR A 103 10.26 1.68 -10.10
CA THR A 103 9.71 2.86 -9.40
C THR A 103 10.52 3.30 -8.19
N GLN A 104 11.42 2.43 -7.72
CA GLN A 104 12.25 2.63 -6.52
C GLN A 104 11.42 2.86 -5.23
N LEU A 105 10.12 2.54 -5.25
CA LEU A 105 9.26 2.66 -4.08
C LEU A 105 9.68 1.66 -3.00
N THR A 106 9.98 2.20 -1.83
CA THR A 106 10.44 1.45 -0.66
C THR A 106 9.28 0.92 0.16
N VAL A 107 9.43 -0.29 0.72
CA VAL A 107 8.41 -0.95 1.53
C VAL A 107 8.96 -1.25 2.91
N GLY A 108 8.25 -0.84 3.96
CA GLY A 108 8.64 -1.07 5.35
C GLY A 108 7.52 -1.71 6.16
N ILE A 109 7.90 -2.50 7.16
CA ILE A 109 6.96 -3.08 8.13
C ILE A 109 7.19 -2.40 9.48
N ARG A 110 6.09 -1.93 10.10
CA ARG A 110 6.09 -1.36 11.44
C ARG A 110 5.00 -2.01 12.29
N THR A 111 5.43 -2.88 13.18
CA THR A 111 4.55 -3.57 14.14
C THR A 111 5.12 -3.49 15.55
N GLY A 112 4.46 -4.16 16.51
CA GLY A 112 4.96 -4.35 17.87
C GLY A 112 6.38 -4.95 17.95
N ASP A 113 6.76 -5.78 16.97
CA ASP A 113 8.05 -6.52 16.92
C ASP A 113 9.15 -5.72 16.22
N THR A 114 8.79 -4.60 15.56
CA THR A 114 9.78 -3.76 14.89
C THR A 114 10.72 -3.15 15.93
N SER A 115 12.02 -3.41 15.78
CA SER A 115 13.05 -2.93 16.71
C SER A 115 13.06 -1.41 16.82
N ASN A 116 13.54 -0.89 17.94
CA ASN A 116 13.66 0.56 18.15
C ASN A 116 14.58 1.22 17.11
N SER A 117 15.65 0.54 16.69
CA SER A 117 16.56 1.02 15.64
C SER A 117 15.83 1.19 14.31
N GLU A 118 15.04 0.18 13.90
CA GLU A 118 14.27 0.24 12.67
C GLU A 118 13.16 1.30 12.73
N ARG A 119 12.47 1.45 13.86
CA ARG A 119 11.49 2.53 14.07
C ARG A 119 12.12 3.92 13.94
N GLN A 120 13.35 4.11 14.45
CA GLN A 120 14.08 5.37 14.33
C GLN A 120 14.52 5.63 12.88
N LYS A 121 14.98 4.59 12.18
CA LYS A 121 15.32 4.66 10.74
C LYS A 121 14.11 5.08 9.92
N GLN A 122 12.97 4.42 10.12
CA GLN A 122 11.70 4.75 9.45
C GLN A 122 11.24 6.16 9.78
N ARG A 123 11.43 6.65 11.01
CA ARG A 123 11.09 8.04 11.36
C ARG A 123 11.94 9.06 10.60
N ARG A 124 13.23 8.77 10.39
CA ARG A 124 14.15 9.63 9.63
C ARG A 124 13.93 9.53 8.12
N SER A 125 13.59 8.34 7.64
CA SER A 125 13.34 8.03 6.24
C SER A 125 12.15 7.10 6.13
N MET A 126 10.96 7.68 6.05
CA MET A 126 9.71 6.94 5.96
C MET A 126 9.65 6.16 4.65
N PRO A 127 9.27 4.86 4.67
CA PRO A 127 9.04 4.10 3.44
C PRO A 127 7.86 4.67 2.66
N ASP A 128 7.82 4.38 1.36
CA ASP A 128 6.72 4.78 0.48
C ASP A 128 5.45 3.96 0.75
N LEU A 129 5.60 2.67 1.07
CA LEU A 129 4.55 1.82 1.62
C LEU A 129 4.89 1.41 3.05
N LEU A 130 4.03 1.77 4.00
CA LEU A 130 4.14 1.31 5.38
C LEU A 130 3.09 0.23 5.67
N ILE A 131 3.54 -1.00 5.90
CA ILE A 131 2.70 -2.11 6.37
C ILE A 131 2.72 -2.09 7.90
N THR A 132 1.56 -2.02 8.53
CA THR A 132 1.42 -1.80 9.97
C THR A 132 0.21 -2.54 10.55
N THR A 133 0.14 -2.60 11.88
CA THR A 133 -1.09 -3.00 12.60
C THR A 133 -1.86 -1.77 13.07
N PRO A 134 -3.15 -1.90 13.43
CA PRO A 134 -3.92 -0.82 14.05
C PRO A 134 -3.21 -0.16 15.24
N GLU A 135 -2.67 -0.96 16.16
CA GLU A 135 -2.00 -0.44 17.36
C GLU A 135 -0.71 0.31 17.02
N SER A 136 0.04 -0.18 16.04
CA SER A 136 1.29 0.46 15.63
C SER A 136 1.07 1.75 14.85
N LEU A 137 -0.05 1.84 14.11
CA LEU A 137 -0.49 3.07 13.46
C LEU A 137 -0.88 4.13 14.50
N GLN A 138 -1.63 3.73 15.52
CA GLN A 138 -2.03 4.63 16.61
C GLN A 138 -0.85 5.23 17.35
N LEU A 139 0.18 4.42 17.63
CA LEU A 139 1.44 4.92 18.16
C LEU A 139 2.14 5.90 17.21
N LEU A 140 2.00 5.75 15.89
CA LEU A 140 2.55 6.67 14.90
C LEU A 140 1.78 8.02 14.89
N LEU A 141 0.46 7.97 14.95
CA LEU A 141 -0.41 9.16 15.00
C LEU A 141 -0.26 9.93 16.32
N ALA A 142 0.06 9.26 17.42
CA ALA A 142 0.37 9.90 18.70
C ALA A 142 1.74 10.64 18.72
N THR A 143 2.57 10.52 17.67
CA THR A 143 3.88 11.18 17.65
C THR A 143 3.79 12.67 17.31
N LYS A 144 4.63 13.50 17.95
CA LYS A 144 4.73 14.93 17.62
C LYS A 144 5.13 15.11 16.16
N GLY A 145 4.35 15.94 15.45
CA GLY A 145 4.62 16.26 14.04
C GLY A 145 4.14 15.20 13.04
N TYR A 146 3.31 14.24 13.47
CA TYR A 146 2.77 13.20 12.59
C TYR A 146 2.14 13.75 11.29
N PRO A 147 1.43 14.91 11.22
CA PRO A 147 0.78 15.32 9.97
C PRO A 147 1.76 15.48 8.80
N SER A 148 3.02 15.83 9.09
CA SER A 148 4.08 15.93 8.08
C SER A 148 4.42 14.59 7.42
N ILE A 149 4.30 13.48 8.16
CA ILE A 149 4.55 12.12 7.69
C ILE A 149 3.52 11.72 6.63
N PHE A 150 2.26 12.09 6.85
CA PHE A 150 1.13 11.68 6.02
C PHE A 150 0.82 12.66 4.89
N LYS A 151 1.52 13.79 4.79
CA LYS A 151 1.26 14.86 3.80
C LYS A 151 1.23 14.37 2.34
N SER A 152 1.99 13.33 2.02
CA SER A 152 2.05 12.74 0.66
C SER A 152 1.26 11.44 0.52
N CYS A 153 0.56 11.01 1.58
CA CYS A 153 -0.17 9.76 1.59
C CYS A 153 -1.41 9.89 0.70
N SER A 154 -1.54 8.96 -0.24
CA SER A 154 -2.62 8.93 -1.23
C SER A 154 -3.59 7.78 -1.04
N ALA A 155 -3.26 6.80 -0.18
CA ALA A 155 -4.10 5.64 0.05
C ALA A 155 -3.93 5.05 1.46
N ILE A 156 -5.02 4.56 2.00
CA ILE A 156 -5.05 3.71 3.19
C ILE A 156 -5.75 2.42 2.81
N VAL A 157 -5.07 1.30 2.97
CA VAL A 157 -5.60 -0.05 2.75
C VAL A 157 -5.83 -0.67 4.12
N VAL A 158 -7.06 -1.11 4.38
CA VAL A 158 -7.39 -1.88 5.58
C VAL A 158 -7.72 -3.30 5.15
N ASP A 159 -6.77 -4.19 5.41
CA ASP A 159 -6.84 -5.60 5.07
C ASP A 159 -7.58 -6.39 6.14
N GLU A 160 -8.24 -7.46 5.72
CA GLU A 160 -9.07 -8.31 6.59
C GLU A 160 -10.01 -7.49 7.52
N TRP A 161 -10.68 -6.48 6.95
CA TRP A 161 -11.60 -5.60 7.68
C TRP A 161 -12.62 -6.34 8.54
N HIS A 162 -13.08 -7.51 8.09
CA HIS A 162 -14.03 -8.33 8.81
C HIS A 162 -13.50 -8.85 10.16
N GLU A 163 -12.18 -9.02 10.34
CA GLU A 163 -11.59 -9.37 11.63
C GLU A 163 -11.62 -8.21 12.63
N LEU A 164 -11.77 -6.97 12.15
CA LEU A 164 -11.83 -5.79 13.00
C LEU A 164 -13.26 -5.49 13.47
N LEU A 165 -14.27 -5.90 12.71
CA LEU A 165 -15.68 -5.61 12.99
C LEU A 165 -16.11 -6.10 14.37
N GLY A 166 -16.71 -5.22 15.16
CA GLY A 166 -17.19 -5.54 16.51
C GLY A 166 -16.09 -5.76 17.55
N THR A 167 -14.82 -5.51 17.23
CA THR A 167 -13.70 -5.66 18.14
C THR A 167 -13.21 -4.31 18.68
N LYS A 168 -12.47 -4.33 19.81
CA LYS A 168 -11.77 -3.13 20.31
C LYS A 168 -10.78 -2.55 19.28
N ARG A 169 -10.20 -3.41 18.44
CA ARG A 169 -9.30 -3.00 17.35
C ARG A 169 -10.05 -2.28 16.23
N GLY A 170 -11.28 -2.69 15.93
CA GLY A 170 -12.16 -1.99 15.00
C GLY A 170 -12.52 -0.60 15.49
N VAL A 171 -12.96 -0.48 16.75
CA VAL A 171 -13.24 0.83 17.39
C VAL A 171 -12.01 1.74 17.33
N GLN A 172 -10.82 1.19 17.59
CA GLN A 172 -9.56 1.93 17.49
C GLN A 172 -9.26 2.41 16.07
N MET A 173 -9.66 1.67 15.03
CA MET A 173 -9.51 2.07 13.63
C MET A 173 -10.52 3.13 13.20
N GLU A 174 -11.71 3.15 13.79
CA GLU A 174 -12.78 4.13 13.48
C GLU A 174 -12.53 5.50 14.12
N LEU A 175 -11.96 5.52 15.32
CA LEU A 175 -11.78 6.74 16.14
C LEU A 175 -10.38 7.36 16.05
N GLY A 176 -9.42 6.62 15.49
CA GLY A 176 -7.99 6.94 15.45
C GLY A 176 -7.56 7.95 14.40
#